data_AF-A0AA37WNB2-F1
#
_entry.id   AF-A0AA37WNB2-F1
#
_cell.length_a   1.000
_cell.length_b   1.000
_cell.length_c   1.000
_cell.angle_alpha   90.00
_cell.angle_beta   90.00
_cell.angle_gamma   90.00
#
_symmetry.space_group_name_H-M   'P 1'
#
loop_
_entity.id
_entity.type
_entity.pdbx_description
1 polymer ?
#
loop_
_entity_poly.entity_id
_entity_poly.type
_entity_poly.pdbx_seq_one_letter_code
_entity_poly.pdbx_strand_id
1 'polypeptide(L)'
;MSFKKLIREKEMKKLLISVALVFISNSVVADSREEKIQTLMDVQGIFKIFEEQLEVARVQSESVALQIMDQTAKNLQFNEKYKVRMELAFNAYMGKVTNPWSVAELVSVWMEHYGKHFTDEELDQLIVFYTSEIGKKDIAASQKALAEFTTHFQKLGTPIIENAYNEFITELKQAVIDCNCPRIQSSP
;
A
#
# COMPACT_ATOMS: atom_id res chain seq x y z
N MET A 1 69.00 -16.87 13.22
CA MET A 1 67.71 -16.24 12.86
C MET A 1 67.83 -14.74 13.14
N SER A 2 67.73 -13.87 12.12
CA SER A 2 68.15 -12.46 12.21
C SER A 2 67.13 -11.57 12.95
N PHE A 3 67.63 -10.72 13.86
CA PHE A 3 66.86 -9.79 14.70
C PHE A 3 65.94 -8.85 13.89
N LYS A 4 66.31 -8.54 12.65
CA LYS A 4 65.47 -7.75 11.71
C LYS A 4 64.16 -8.46 11.31
N LYS A 5 64.13 -9.79 11.32
CA LYS A 5 62.95 -10.58 10.94
C LYS A 5 61.88 -10.53 12.03
N LEU A 6 62.29 -10.59 13.30
CA LEU A 6 61.41 -10.49 14.47
C LEU A 6 60.73 -9.11 14.61
N ILE A 7 61.45 -8.03 14.31
CA ILE A 7 60.90 -6.67 14.38
C ILE A 7 59.84 -6.47 13.28
N ARG A 8 60.11 -6.96 12.05
CA ARG A 8 59.20 -6.83 10.92
C ARG A 8 57.91 -7.64 11.11
N GLU A 9 57.96 -8.77 11.82
CA GLU A 9 56.80 -9.59 12.18
C GLU A 9 55.92 -8.95 13.26
N LYS A 10 56.53 -8.32 14.26
CA LYS A 10 55.82 -7.59 15.33
C LYS A 10 55.08 -6.37 14.78
N GLU A 11 55.70 -5.61 13.88
CA GLU A 11 55.10 -4.41 13.28
C GLU A 11 53.99 -4.77 12.26
N MET A 12 54.13 -5.85 11.49
CA MET A 12 53.01 -6.35 10.64
C MET A 12 51.82 -6.86 11.46
N LYS A 13 52.06 -7.54 12.59
CA LYS A 13 50.97 -7.97 13.48
C LYS A 13 50.23 -6.80 14.10
N LYS A 14 50.93 -5.72 14.50
CA LYS A 14 50.29 -4.48 14.97
C LYS A 14 49.45 -3.84 13.86
N LEU A 15 49.98 -3.75 12.63
CA LEU A 15 49.27 -3.17 11.50
C LEU A 15 48.00 -3.98 11.14
N LEU A 16 48.07 -5.32 11.18
CA LEU A 16 46.93 -6.21 10.93
C LEU A 16 45.84 -6.10 12.00
N ILE A 17 46.21 -5.90 13.27
CA ILE A 17 45.25 -5.69 14.36
C ILE A 17 44.56 -4.32 14.21
N SER A 18 45.29 -3.28 13.79
CA SER A 18 44.73 -1.94 13.54
C SER A 18 43.73 -1.93 12.38
N VAL A 19 43.97 -2.70 11.32
CA VAL A 19 43.05 -2.79 10.16
C VAL A 19 41.81 -3.61 10.48
N ALA A 20 41.92 -4.65 11.33
CA ALA A 20 40.78 -5.47 11.73
C ALA A 20 39.77 -4.72 12.63
N LEU A 21 40.20 -3.72 13.40
CA LEU A 21 39.32 -2.93 14.27
C LEU A 21 38.46 -1.88 13.52
N VAL A 22 38.81 -1.53 12.28
CA VAL A 22 38.06 -0.53 11.49
C VAL A 22 36.88 -1.16 10.73
N PHE A 23 36.87 -2.49 10.53
CA PHE A 23 35.82 -3.17 9.76
C PHE A 23 34.60 -3.65 10.57
N ILE A 24 34.61 -3.54 11.90
CA ILE A 24 33.53 -4.07 12.76
C ILE A 24 32.44 -3.02 13.04
N SER A 25 32.69 -1.74 12.71
CA SER A 25 31.78 -0.63 13.09
C SER A 25 30.54 -0.48 12.21
N ASN A 26 30.45 -1.13 11.06
CA ASN A 26 29.37 -0.87 10.10
C ASN A 26 28.11 -1.72 10.33
N SER A 27 28.18 -2.78 11.14
CA SER A 27 27.03 -3.68 11.33
C SER A 27 26.07 -3.23 12.44
N VAL A 28 26.52 -2.38 13.39
CA VAL A 28 25.72 -1.91 14.53
C VAL A 28 24.81 -0.72 14.17
N VAL A 29 25.09 -0.04 13.05
CA VAL A 29 24.35 1.17 12.62
C VAL A 29 23.07 0.80 11.85
N ALA A 30 23.03 -0.34 11.18
CA ALA A 30 21.86 -0.77 10.41
C ALA A 30 20.67 -1.13 11.33
N ASP A 31 20.92 -1.93 12.38
CA ASP A 31 19.87 -2.35 13.32
C ASP A 31 19.24 -1.15 14.06
N SER A 32 20.04 -0.15 14.44
CA SER A 32 19.53 1.02 15.18
C SER A 32 18.70 1.96 14.31
N ARG A 33 19.02 2.07 13.02
CA ARG A 33 18.26 2.91 12.09
C ARG A 33 16.92 2.27 11.74
N GLU A 34 16.91 0.97 11.49
CA GLU A 34 15.68 0.21 11.22
C GLU A 34 14.70 0.35 12.39
N GLU A 35 15.18 0.17 13.63
CA GLU A 35 14.39 0.31 14.84
C GLU A 35 13.81 1.73 15.02
N LYS A 36 14.58 2.78 14.70
CA LYS A 36 14.09 4.17 14.73
C LYS A 36 12.95 4.40 13.74
N ILE A 37 13.12 3.92 12.51
CA ILE A 37 12.10 4.08 11.47
C ILE A 37 10.84 3.29 11.85
N GLN A 38 11.00 2.07 12.37
CA GLN A 38 9.89 1.26 12.86
C GLN A 38 9.14 1.94 14.01
N THR A 39 9.87 2.50 14.98
CA THR A 39 9.29 3.29 16.07
C THR A 39 8.51 4.48 15.52
N LEU A 40 9.08 5.20 14.55
CA LEU A 40 8.44 6.35 13.93
C LEU A 40 7.12 5.96 13.22
N MET A 41 7.12 4.83 12.51
CA MET A 41 5.92 4.30 11.86
C MET A 41 4.83 3.92 12.86
N ASP A 42 5.20 3.34 14.00
CA ASP A 42 4.27 2.98 15.06
C ASP A 42 3.64 4.22 15.69
N VAL A 43 4.45 5.20 16.11
CA VAL A 43 3.95 6.41 16.75
C VAL A 43 3.09 7.26 15.83
N GLN A 44 3.34 7.25 14.52
CA GLN A 44 2.50 7.92 13.52
C GLN A 44 1.25 7.11 13.12
N GLY A 45 1.16 5.84 13.54
CA GLY A 45 0.06 4.94 13.19
C GLY A 45 0.08 4.43 11.75
N ILE A 46 1.25 4.45 11.08
CA ILE A 46 1.39 3.99 9.69
C ILE A 46 1.08 2.51 9.55
N PHE A 47 1.49 1.67 10.52
CA PHE A 47 1.14 0.25 10.53
C PHE A 47 -0.37 0.04 10.44
N LYS A 48 -1.12 0.74 11.30
CA LYS A 48 -2.58 0.69 11.33
C LYS A 48 -3.18 1.16 10.02
N ILE A 49 -2.62 2.20 9.39
CA ILE A 49 -3.07 2.69 8.09
C ILE A 49 -2.88 1.62 7.01
N PHE A 50 -1.76 0.91 6.96
CA PHE A 50 -1.56 -0.16 5.98
C PHE A 50 -2.47 -1.36 6.23
N GLU A 51 -2.67 -1.76 7.49
CA GLU A 51 -3.66 -2.79 7.86
C GLU A 51 -5.07 -2.41 7.40
N GLU A 52 -5.50 -1.18 7.73
CA GLU A 52 -6.80 -0.66 7.32
C GLU A 52 -6.92 -0.57 5.80
N GLN A 53 -5.88 -0.13 5.08
CA GLN A 53 -5.91 -0.05 3.62
C GLN A 53 -6.02 -1.43 2.96
N LEU A 54 -5.33 -2.44 3.46
CA LEU A 54 -5.42 -3.79 2.93
C LEU A 54 -6.83 -4.37 3.11
N GLU A 55 -7.42 -4.17 4.28
CA GLU A 55 -8.78 -4.67 4.56
C GLU A 55 -9.84 -3.85 3.81
N VAL A 56 -9.72 -2.52 3.78
CA VAL A 56 -10.61 -1.64 3.02
C VAL A 56 -10.52 -1.98 1.54
N ALA A 57 -9.33 -2.18 0.97
CA ALA A 57 -9.18 -2.56 -0.43
C ALA A 57 -9.91 -3.87 -0.74
N ARG A 58 -9.83 -4.86 0.16
CA ARG A 58 -10.53 -6.14 0.01
C ARG A 58 -12.06 -5.94 0.02
N VAL A 59 -12.59 -5.32 1.07
CA VAL A 59 -14.03 -5.15 1.28
C VAL A 59 -14.64 -4.20 0.25
N GLN A 60 -13.98 -3.08 -0.03
CA GLN A 60 -14.48 -2.05 -0.94
C GLN A 60 -14.48 -2.54 -2.40
N SER A 61 -13.44 -3.28 -2.82
CA SER A 61 -13.41 -3.82 -4.19
C SER A 61 -14.55 -4.81 -4.42
N GLU A 62 -14.86 -5.65 -3.44
CA GLU A 62 -16.00 -6.57 -3.50
C GLU A 62 -17.33 -5.81 -3.56
N SER A 63 -17.53 -4.85 -2.65
CA SER A 63 -18.78 -4.08 -2.57
C SER A 63 -19.04 -3.24 -3.83
N VAL A 64 -18.04 -2.50 -4.32
CA VAL A 64 -18.16 -1.65 -5.52
C VAL A 64 -18.48 -2.50 -6.73
N ALA A 65 -17.84 -3.65 -6.87
CA ALA A 65 -18.04 -4.48 -8.03
C ALA A 65 -19.39 -5.22 -8.00
N LEU A 66 -19.88 -5.65 -6.83
CA LEU A 66 -21.27 -6.13 -6.67
C LEU A 66 -22.28 -5.05 -7.08
N GLN A 67 -22.04 -3.79 -6.67
CA GLN A 67 -22.90 -2.66 -7.04
C GLN A 67 -22.90 -2.43 -8.56
N ILE A 68 -21.73 -2.46 -9.21
CA ILE A 68 -21.61 -2.34 -10.66
C ILE A 68 -22.36 -3.48 -11.36
N MET A 69 -22.24 -4.73 -10.87
CA MET A 69 -22.96 -5.86 -11.45
C MET A 69 -24.48 -5.72 -11.34
N ASP A 70 -24.99 -5.33 -10.17
CA ASP A 70 -26.42 -5.10 -9.96
C ASP A 70 -26.95 -3.98 -10.88
N GLN A 71 -26.22 -2.86 -10.95
CA GLN A 71 -26.55 -1.75 -11.85
C GLN A 71 -26.49 -2.17 -13.32
N THR A 72 -25.51 -2.98 -13.71
CA THR A 72 -25.38 -3.51 -15.07
C THR A 72 -26.53 -4.45 -15.41
N ALA A 73 -26.85 -5.40 -14.52
CA ALA A 73 -27.94 -6.35 -14.70
C ALA A 73 -29.30 -5.66 -14.82
N LYS A 74 -29.56 -4.64 -14.00
CA LYS A 74 -30.76 -3.79 -14.08
C LYS A 74 -30.83 -3.04 -15.40
N ASN A 75 -29.73 -2.44 -15.82
CA ASN A 75 -29.70 -1.61 -17.02
C ASN A 75 -29.77 -2.40 -18.33
N LEU A 76 -29.11 -3.56 -18.40
CA LEU A 76 -29.05 -4.39 -19.60
C LEU A 76 -30.16 -5.47 -19.65
N GLN A 77 -31.03 -5.52 -18.64
CA GLN A 77 -32.17 -6.43 -18.56
C GLN A 77 -31.79 -7.90 -18.79
N PHE A 78 -30.68 -8.34 -18.19
CA PHE A 78 -30.26 -9.73 -18.33
C PHE A 78 -31.31 -10.69 -17.74
N ASN A 79 -31.52 -11.83 -18.42
CA ASN A 79 -32.31 -12.91 -17.84
C ASN A 79 -31.53 -13.61 -16.71
N GLU A 80 -32.25 -14.39 -15.90
CA GLU A 80 -31.69 -15.01 -14.69
C GLU A 80 -30.49 -15.92 -14.97
N LYS A 81 -30.49 -16.66 -16.09
CA LYS A 81 -29.37 -17.53 -16.51
C LYS A 81 -28.09 -16.72 -16.74
N TYR A 82 -28.19 -15.53 -17.35
CA TYR A 82 -27.03 -14.68 -17.59
C TYR A 82 -26.57 -13.96 -16.33
N LYS A 83 -27.48 -13.54 -15.45
CA LYS A 83 -27.12 -12.97 -14.14
C LYS A 83 -26.27 -13.95 -13.32
N VAL A 84 -26.76 -15.18 -13.15
CA VAL A 84 -26.03 -16.24 -12.43
C VAL A 84 -24.66 -16.51 -13.05
N ARG A 85 -24.57 -16.53 -14.39
CA ARG A 85 -23.28 -16.73 -15.07
C ARG A 85 -22.30 -15.58 -14.82
N MET A 86 -22.78 -14.34 -14.80
CA MET A 86 -21.93 -13.18 -14.48
C MET A 86 -21.47 -13.20 -13.03
N GLU A 87 -22.37 -13.47 -12.08
CA GLU A 87 -22.03 -13.58 -10.65
C GLU A 87 -20.97 -14.66 -10.41
N LEU A 88 -21.11 -15.84 -11.03
CA LEU A 88 -20.11 -16.90 -10.96
C LEU A 88 -18.76 -16.47 -11.53
N ALA A 89 -18.75 -15.83 -12.71
CA ALA A 89 -17.53 -15.35 -13.34
C ALA A 89 -16.85 -14.26 -12.50
N PHE A 90 -17.63 -13.37 -11.90
CA PHE A 90 -17.17 -12.30 -11.05
C PHE A 90 -16.59 -12.83 -9.73
N ASN A 91 -17.29 -13.74 -9.06
CA ASN A 91 -16.76 -14.40 -7.85
C ASN A 91 -15.47 -15.18 -8.14
N ALA A 92 -15.39 -15.84 -9.29
CA ALA A 92 -14.17 -16.52 -9.73
C ALA A 92 -13.02 -15.53 -10.05
N TYR A 93 -13.33 -14.33 -10.53
CA TYR A 93 -12.35 -13.25 -10.70
C TYR A 93 -11.89 -12.71 -9.35
N MET A 94 -12.80 -12.36 -8.44
CA MET A 94 -12.45 -11.84 -7.11
C MET A 94 -11.67 -12.85 -6.28
N GLY A 95 -11.98 -14.14 -6.38
CA GLY A 95 -11.18 -15.20 -5.73
C GLY A 95 -9.75 -15.31 -6.26
N LYS A 96 -9.43 -14.70 -7.41
CA LYS A 96 -8.08 -14.63 -7.99
C LYS A 96 -7.41 -13.27 -7.76
N VAL A 97 -8.19 -12.22 -7.49
CA VAL A 97 -7.67 -10.89 -7.16
C VAL A 97 -7.47 -10.84 -5.65
N THR A 98 -6.39 -11.48 -5.21
CA THR A 98 -5.88 -11.31 -3.85
C THR A 98 -4.66 -10.40 -3.88
N ASN A 99 -4.55 -9.55 -2.87
CA ASN A 99 -3.32 -8.80 -2.65
C ASN A 99 -2.26 -9.79 -2.12
N PRO A 100 -1.12 -9.98 -2.81
CA PRO A 100 -0.10 -10.92 -2.37
C PRO A 100 0.78 -10.36 -1.24
N TRP A 101 0.70 -9.06 -0.96
CA TRP A 101 1.61 -8.38 -0.04
C TRP A 101 1.12 -8.46 1.40
N SER A 102 2.03 -8.81 2.29
CA SER A 102 1.86 -8.69 3.73
C SER A 102 2.13 -7.26 4.21
N VAL A 103 1.59 -6.90 5.38
CA VAL A 103 1.89 -5.63 6.05
C VAL A 103 3.40 -5.47 6.27
N ALA A 104 4.09 -6.56 6.61
CA ALA A 104 5.54 -6.56 6.82
C ALA A 104 6.33 -6.18 5.54
N GLU A 105 5.91 -6.67 4.37
CA GLU A 105 6.52 -6.28 3.10
C GLU A 105 6.27 -4.81 2.76
N LEU A 106 5.04 -4.31 2.97
CA LEU A 106 4.72 -2.89 2.76
C LEU A 106 5.56 -2.00 3.67
N VAL A 107 5.73 -2.41 4.92
CA VAL A 107 6.53 -1.71 5.92
C VAL A 107 8.00 -1.67 5.49
N SER A 108 8.58 -2.82 5.14
CA SER A 108 9.98 -2.90 4.72
C SER A 108 10.28 -1.97 3.53
N VAL A 109 9.39 -1.96 2.52
CA VAL A 109 9.50 -1.06 1.36
C VAL A 109 9.37 0.41 1.79
N TRP A 110 8.41 0.72 2.66
CA TRP A 110 8.25 2.09 3.15
C TRP A 110 9.51 2.57 3.89
N MET A 111 10.10 1.72 4.72
CA MET A 111 11.31 2.04 5.48
C MET A 111 12.49 2.37 4.57
N GLU A 112 12.66 1.62 3.48
CA GLU A 112 13.69 1.90 2.46
C GLU A 112 13.45 3.29 1.83
N HIS A 113 12.22 3.57 1.42
CA HIS A 113 11.89 4.79 0.70
C HIS A 113 11.86 6.05 1.57
N TYR A 114 11.29 5.98 2.77
CA TYR A 114 11.21 7.10 3.70
C TYR A 114 12.52 7.30 4.43
N GLY A 115 13.08 6.22 4.96
CA GLY A 115 14.25 6.24 5.82
C GLY A 115 15.42 6.97 5.16
N LYS A 116 15.71 6.69 3.89
CA LYS A 116 16.85 7.29 3.16
C LYS A 116 16.88 8.82 3.10
N HIS A 117 15.78 9.50 3.42
CA HIS A 117 15.68 10.95 3.37
C HIS A 117 16.05 11.67 4.67
N PHE A 118 16.35 10.93 5.74
CA PHE A 118 16.64 11.49 7.06
C PHE A 118 17.98 10.98 7.61
N THR A 119 18.73 11.81 8.32
CA THR A 119 19.84 11.32 9.15
C THR A 119 19.32 10.62 10.39
N ASP A 120 20.18 9.87 11.09
CA ASP A 120 19.78 9.18 12.33
C ASP A 120 19.37 10.17 13.44
N GLU A 121 19.99 11.35 13.48
CA GLU A 121 19.64 12.42 14.42
C GLU A 121 18.30 13.08 14.08
N GLU A 122 17.98 13.21 12.79
CA GLU A 122 16.67 13.71 12.36
C GLU A 122 15.56 12.71 12.70
N LEU A 123 15.82 11.41 12.53
CA LEU A 123 14.90 10.36 12.97
C LEU A 123 14.65 10.41 14.48
N ASP A 124 15.68 10.62 15.29
CA ASP A 124 15.53 10.78 16.75
C ASP A 124 14.66 12.00 17.10
N GLN A 125 14.87 13.12 16.42
CA GLN A 125 14.06 14.33 16.64
C GLN A 125 12.60 14.12 16.25
N LEU A 126 12.34 13.40 15.15
CA LEU A 126 10.99 13.05 14.74
C LEU A 126 10.30 12.15 15.77
N ILE A 127 11.01 11.15 16.30
CA ILE A 127 10.48 10.28 17.36
C ILE A 127 10.13 11.12 18.59
N VAL A 128 11.01 12.01 19.04
CA VAL A 128 10.74 12.91 20.18
C VAL A 128 9.50 13.77 19.92
N PHE A 129 9.37 14.33 18.71
CA PHE A 129 8.20 15.13 18.35
C PHE A 129 6.91 14.30 18.39
N TYR A 130 6.84 13.18 17.66
CA TYR A 130 5.61 12.40 17.53
C TYR A 130 5.22 11.65 18.80
N THR A 131 6.16 11.43 19.73
CA THR A 131 5.86 10.90 21.07
C THR A 131 5.42 11.98 22.08
N SER A 132 5.61 13.26 21.77
CA SER A 132 5.13 14.36 22.61
C SER A 132 3.61 14.52 22.57
N GLU A 133 3.04 15.19 23.57
CA GLU A 133 1.59 15.44 23.61
C GLU A 133 1.09 16.28 22.43
N ILE A 134 1.90 17.23 21.94
CA ILE A 134 1.53 18.01 20.76
C ILE A 134 1.62 17.17 19.48
N GLY A 135 2.62 16.30 19.35
CA GLY A 135 2.77 15.40 18.20
C GLY A 135 1.64 14.36 18.12
N LYS A 136 1.27 13.74 19.24
CA LYS A 136 0.08 12.85 19.30
C LYS A 136 -1.20 13.58 18.91
N LYS A 137 -1.37 14.82 19.37
CA LYS A 137 -2.52 15.66 19.01
C LYS A 137 -2.53 15.99 17.51
N ASP A 138 -1.37 16.28 16.94
CA ASP A 138 -1.20 16.55 15.51
C ASP A 138 -1.59 15.32 14.66
N ILE A 139 -1.12 14.13 15.03
CA ILE A 139 -1.50 12.87 14.36
C ILE A 139 -3.02 12.67 14.40
N ALA A 140 -3.62 12.76 15.59
CA ALA A 140 -5.06 12.55 15.76
C ALA A 140 -5.90 13.59 15.00
N ALA A 141 -5.48 14.86 15.03
CA ALA A 141 -6.14 15.93 14.29
C ALA A 141 -6.02 15.72 12.78
N SER A 142 -4.83 15.36 12.29
CA SER A 142 -4.57 15.11 10.87
C SER A 142 -5.38 13.93 10.34
N GLN A 143 -5.44 12.81 11.07
CA GLN A 143 -6.25 11.65 10.70
C GLN A 143 -7.75 12.01 10.62
N LYS A 144 -8.26 12.73 11.62
CA LYS A 144 -9.65 13.17 11.63
C LYS A 144 -9.96 14.13 10.48
N ALA A 145 -9.10 15.13 10.25
CA ALA A 145 -9.27 16.10 9.19
C ALA A 145 -9.22 15.43 7.81
N LEU A 146 -8.33 14.46 7.59
CA LEU A 146 -8.25 13.71 6.34
C LEU A 146 -9.53 12.88 6.08
N ALA A 147 -10.09 12.26 7.11
CA ALA A 147 -11.35 11.53 6.99
C ALA A 147 -12.53 12.46 6.64
N GLU A 148 -12.62 13.62 7.29
CA GLU A 148 -13.64 14.64 7.00
C GLU A 148 -13.49 15.23 5.59
N PHE A 149 -12.24 15.53 5.18
CA PHE A 149 -11.89 15.99 3.84
C PHE A 149 -12.31 14.99 2.76
N THR A 150 -11.94 13.72 2.94
CA THR A 150 -12.27 12.64 2.00
C THR A 150 -13.80 12.48 1.88
N THR A 151 -14.51 12.50 3.02
CA THR A 151 -15.98 12.41 3.06
C THR A 151 -16.64 13.58 2.30
N HIS A 152 -16.10 14.79 2.43
CA HIS A 152 -16.62 15.97 1.73
C HIS A 152 -16.54 15.78 0.20
N PHE A 153 -15.38 15.42 -0.32
CA PHE A 153 -15.20 15.24 -1.76
C PHE A 153 -15.91 14.01 -2.32
N GLN A 154 -16.03 12.93 -1.53
CA GLN A 154 -16.88 11.79 -1.91
C GLN A 154 -18.33 12.24 -2.14
N LYS A 155 -18.92 13.01 -1.22
CA LYS A 155 -20.29 13.52 -1.36
C LYS A 155 -20.48 14.40 -2.60
N LEU A 156 -19.47 15.19 -2.96
CA LEU A 156 -19.50 16.01 -4.17
C LEU A 156 -19.31 15.16 -5.44
N GLY A 157 -18.50 14.11 -5.38
CA GLY A 157 -18.17 13.25 -6.51
C GLY A 157 -19.25 12.24 -6.87
N THR A 158 -19.96 11.67 -5.89
CA THR A 158 -21.01 10.66 -6.11
C THR A 158 -22.00 11.03 -7.23
N PRO A 159 -22.67 12.19 -7.20
CA PRO A 159 -23.65 12.52 -8.25
C PRO A 159 -23.01 12.71 -9.64
N ILE A 160 -21.74 13.16 -9.70
CA ILE A 160 -21.02 13.33 -10.96
C ILE A 160 -20.75 11.96 -11.60
N ILE A 161 -20.27 11.01 -10.79
CA ILE A 161 -19.98 9.63 -11.24
C ILE A 161 -21.28 8.93 -11.66
N GLU A 162 -22.34 9.05 -10.86
CA GLU A 162 -23.65 8.46 -11.18
C GLU A 162 -24.22 8.99 -12.50
N ASN A 163 -24.13 10.31 -12.75
CA ASN A 163 -24.58 10.88 -14.01
C ASN A 163 -23.77 10.37 -15.21
N ALA A 164 -22.43 10.41 -15.11
CA ALA A 164 -21.55 9.93 -16.18
C ALA A 164 -21.76 8.42 -16.48
N TYR A 165 -22.02 7.61 -15.45
CA TYR A 165 -22.32 6.19 -15.63
C TYR A 165 -23.64 5.98 -16.39
N ASN A 166 -24.68 6.75 -16.08
CA ASN A 166 -25.95 6.67 -16.80
C ASN A 166 -25.83 7.08 -18.27
N GLU A 167 -25.04 8.11 -18.57
CA GLU A 167 -24.72 8.53 -19.94
C GLU A 167 -23.99 7.41 -20.69
N PHE A 168 -22.93 6.84 -20.10
CA PHE A 168 -22.18 5.71 -20.67
C PHE A 168 -23.09 4.51 -21.01
N ILE A 169 -23.98 4.12 -20.09
CA ILE A 169 -24.92 3.01 -20.32
C ILE A 169 -25.91 3.34 -21.45
N THR A 170 -26.34 4.59 -21.55
CA THR A 170 -27.24 5.03 -22.62
C THR A 170 -26.56 4.92 -23.98
N GLU A 171 -25.32 5.36 -24.09
CA GLU A 171 -24.51 5.21 -25.31
C GLU A 171 -24.26 3.74 -25.66
N LEU A 172 -23.96 2.90 -24.67
CA LEU A 172 -23.75 1.46 -24.89
C LEU A 172 -25.00 0.78 -25.47
N LYS A 173 -26.19 1.12 -24.94
CA LYS A 173 -27.47 0.61 -25.47
C LYS A 173 -27.68 1.06 -26.91
N GLN A 174 -27.38 2.32 -27.21
CA GLN A 174 -27.51 2.85 -28.57
C GLN A 174 -26.55 2.16 -29.54
N ALA A 175 -25.29 1.96 -29.15
CA ALA A 175 -24.30 1.25 -29.96
C ALA A 175 -24.72 -0.20 -30.27
N VAL A 176 -25.36 -0.90 -29.33
CA VAL A 176 -25.90 -2.25 -29.56
C VAL A 176 -27.03 -2.23 -30.60
N ILE A 177 -27.90 -1.22 -30.55
CA ILE A 177 -28.98 -1.02 -31.54
C ILE A 177 -28.38 -0.73 -32.92
N ASP A 178 -27.46 0.24 -32.99
CA ASP A 178 -26.86 0.72 -34.23
C ASP A 178 -25.96 -0.33 -34.91
N CYS A 179 -25.27 -1.16 -34.12
CA CYS A 179 -24.46 -2.27 -34.63
C CYS A 179 -25.30 -3.25 -35.48
N ASN A 180 -26.61 -3.35 -35.22
CA ASN A 180 -27.46 -4.44 -35.70
C ASN A 180 -26.79 -5.82 -35.46
N CYS A 181 -26.05 -5.90 -34.35
CA CYS A 181 -25.21 -7.04 -34.01
C CYS A 181 -26.07 -8.30 -34.03
N PRO A 182 -25.74 -9.32 -34.84
CA PRO A 182 -26.53 -10.55 -34.88
C PRO A 182 -26.59 -11.10 -33.47
N ARG A 183 -27.82 -11.27 -32.92
CA ARG A 183 -28.01 -11.89 -31.61
C ARG A 183 -27.29 -13.23 -31.67
N ILE A 184 -26.25 -13.39 -30.87
CA ILE A 184 -25.61 -14.70 -30.70
C ILE A 184 -26.72 -15.60 -30.19
N GLN A 185 -27.23 -16.49 -31.05
CA GLN A 185 -28.19 -17.50 -30.66
C GLN A 185 -27.51 -18.28 -29.54
N SER A 186 -28.05 -18.14 -28.34
CA SER A 186 -27.64 -18.97 -27.22
C SER A 186 -28.07 -20.39 -27.56
N SER A 187 -27.14 -21.18 -28.11
CA SER A 187 -27.35 -22.61 -28.32
C SER A 187 -27.79 -23.25 -27.00
N PRO A 188 -28.73 -24.22 -27.07
CA PRO A 188 -29.34 -24.86 -25.91
C PRO A 188 -28.31 -25.43 -24.92
#